data_AF-A0A944XC10-F1
#
_entry.id   AF-A0A944XC10-F1
#
_cell.length_a   1.000
_cell.length_b   1.000
_cell.length_c   1.000
_cell.angle_alpha   90.00
_cell.angle_beta   90.00
_cell.angle_gamma   90.00
#
_symmetry.space_group_name_H-M   'P 1'
#
loop_
_entity.id
_entity.type
_entity.pdbx_description
1 polymer ?
#
loop_
_entity_poly.entity_id
_entity_poly.type
_entity_poly.pdbx_seq_one_letter_code
_entity_poly.pdbx_strand_id
1 'polypeptide(L)'
;MLWNFMMHGLMGWLGAYYFMPTMEGIGVAVLATCMTQAADQVRLRKEMWLRVESLPSSEQREARAELESSIGSTLRGKFIQNVIIFSAEIMLVAHAARLNGWI
;
A
#
# COMPACT_ATOMS: atom_id res chain seq x y z
N MET A 1 1.51 9.77 -2.95
CA MET A 1 0.60 10.04 -1.83
C MET A 1 -0.87 9.96 -2.24
N LEU A 2 -1.29 10.58 -3.35
CA LEU A 2 -2.67 10.49 -3.85
C LEU A 2 -3.14 9.05 -4.12
N TRP A 3 -2.29 8.21 -4.72
CA TRP A 3 -2.58 6.78 -4.94
C TRP A 3 -2.84 6.02 -3.64
N ASN A 4 -2.00 6.21 -2.62
CA ASN A 4 -2.24 5.61 -1.31
C ASN A 4 -3.58 6.08 -0.76
N PHE A 5 -3.84 7.39 -0.70
CA PHE A 5 -5.13 7.93 -0.24
C PHE A 5 -6.34 7.39 -1.04
N MET A 6 -6.20 7.26 -2.36
CA MET A 6 -7.24 6.69 -3.23
C MET A 6 -7.49 5.23 -2.90
N MET A 7 -6.45 4.40 -2.83
CA MET A 7 -6.61 2.97 -2.54
C MET A 7 -7.14 2.73 -1.12
N HIS A 8 -6.71 3.56 -0.17
CA HIS A 8 -7.15 3.56 1.22
C HIS A 8 -8.62 4.00 1.35
N GLY A 9 -9.01 5.10 0.69
CA GLY A 9 -10.41 5.51 0.58
C GLY A 9 -11.30 4.50 -0.15
N LEU A 10 -10.79 3.86 -1.21
CA LEU A 10 -11.49 2.80 -1.95
C LEU A 10 -11.73 1.58 -1.05
N MET A 11 -10.72 1.19 -0.27
CA MET A 11 -10.80 0.07 0.66
C MET A 11 -11.59 0.40 1.93
N GLY A 12 -11.65 1.66 2.37
CA GLY A 12 -12.55 2.13 3.43
C GLY A 12 -14.01 2.14 2.98
N TRP A 13 -14.28 2.59 1.75
CA TRP A 13 -15.61 2.56 1.12
C TRP A 13 -16.10 1.13 0.86
N LEU A 14 -15.25 0.31 0.24
CA LEU A 14 -15.53 -1.11 0.02
C LEU A 14 -15.54 -1.91 1.32
N GLY A 15 -14.76 -1.47 2.31
CA GLY A 15 -14.69 -2.06 3.64
C GLY A 15 -16.05 -2.13 4.31
N ALA A 16 -16.90 -1.11 4.18
CA ALA A 16 -18.26 -1.19 4.73
C ALA A 16 -19.08 -2.38 4.18
N TYR A 17 -18.81 -2.81 2.94
CA TYR A 17 -19.45 -3.97 2.32
C TYR A 17 -18.72 -5.31 2.60
N TYR A 18 -17.41 -5.26 2.86
CA TYR A 18 -16.57 -6.44 3.16
C TYR A 18 -16.42 -6.75 4.65
N PHE A 19 -16.66 -5.78 5.54
CA PHE A 19 -16.56 -5.89 7.01
C PHE A 19 -17.89 -6.22 7.68
N MET A 20 -18.86 -6.79 6.95
CA MET A 20 -19.72 -7.76 7.64
C MET A 20 -18.78 -8.88 8.12
N PRO A 21 -18.73 -9.20 9.43
CA PRO A 21 -17.74 -10.09 10.02
C PRO A 21 -18.04 -11.55 9.68
N THR A 22 -18.08 -11.87 8.39
CA THR A 22 -18.15 -13.21 7.84
C THR A 22 -16.74 -13.64 7.46
N MET A 23 -16.44 -14.93 7.57
CA MET A 23 -15.13 -15.47 7.19
C MET A 23 -14.80 -15.18 5.71
N GLU A 24 -15.81 -15.13 4.84
CA GLU A 24 -15.68 -14.77 3.44
C GLU A 24 -15.29 -13.30 3.25
N GLY A 25 -15.94 -12.38 3.96
CA GLY A 25 -15.63 -10.94 3.91
C GLY A 25 -14.18 -10.65 4.36
N ILE A 26 -13.73 -11.32 5.42
CA ILE A 26 -12.34 -11.26 5.88
C ILE A 26 -11.38 -11.78 4.81
N GLY A 27 -11.68 -12.93 4.18
CA GLY A 27 -10.86 -13.50 3.12
C GLY A 27 -10.72 -12.58 1.91
N VAL A 28 -11.82 -11.96 1.47
CA VAL A 28 -11.82 -11.01 0.35
C VAL A 28 -11.05 -9.73 0.69
N ALA A 29 -11.21 -9.20 1.91
CA ALA A 29 -10.47 -8.02 2.36
C ALA A 29 -8.95 -8.28 2.39
N VAL A 30 -8.53 -9.45 2.86
CA VAL A 30 -7.11 -9.87 2.86
C VAL A 30 -6.59 -9.94 1.43
N LEU A 31 -7.30 -10.61 0.52
CA LEU A 31 -6.90 -10.74 -0.88
C LEU A 31 -6.78 -9.37 -1.58
N ALA A 32 -7.79 -8.50 -1.43
CA ALA A 32 -7.79 -7.17 -2.02
C ALA A 32 -6.62 -6.31 -1.48
N THR A 33 -6.30 -6.44 -0.19
CA THR A 33 -5.13 -5.78 0.42
C THR A 33 -3.83 -6.31 -0.16
N CYS A 34 -3.67 -7.63 -0.28
CA CYS A 34 -2.48 -8.26 -0.87
C CYS A 34 -2.27 -7.84 -2.33
N MET A 35 -3.32 -7.81 -3.16
CA MET A 35 -3.21 -7.37 -4.56
C MET A 35 -2.82 -5.89 -4.65
N THR A 36 -3.43 -5.04 -3.83
CA THR A 36 -3.13 -3.60 -3.78
C THR A 36 -1.68 -3.36 -3.39
N GLN A 37 -1.19 -4.09 -2.38
CA GLN A 37 0.20 -4.01 -1.95
C GLN A 37 1.15 -4.52 -3.04
N ALA A 38 0.84 -5.63 -3.73
CA ALA A 38 1.65 -6.13 -4.83
C ALA A 38 1.76 -5.10 -5.98
N ALA A 39 0.64 -4.47 -6.35
CA ALA A 39 0.62 -3.42 -7.37
C ALA A 39 1.48 -2.20 -6.95
N ASP A 40 1.38 -1.78 -5.69
CA ASP A 40 2.18 -0.67 -5.15
C ASP A 40 3.68 -0.98 -5.15
N GLN A 41 4.06 -2.22 -4.80
CA GLN A 41 5.46 -2.67 -4.79
C GLN A 41 6.06 -2.68 -6.21
N VAL A 42 5.30 -3.15 -7.21
CA VAL A 42 5.71 -3.11 -8.63
C VAL A 42 5.87 -1.66 -9.09
N ARG A 43 4.91 -0.79 -8.77
CA ARG A 43 4.97 0.65 -9.10
C ARG A 43 6.20 1.32 -8.51
N LEU A 44 6.43 1.17 -7.21
CA LEU A 44 7.57 1.75 -6.50
C LEU A 44 8.89 1.26 -7.08
N ARG A 45 9.01 -0.04 -7.36
CA ARG A 45 10.19 -0.60 -8.02
C ARG A 45 10.43 0.07 -9.38
N LYS A 46 9.39 0.17 -10.22
CA LYS A 46 9.50 0.83 -11.53
C LYS A 46 9.90 2.29 -11.42
N GLU A 47 9.31 3.05 -10.50
CA GLU A 47 9.64 4.47 -10.27
C GLU A 47 11.10 4.66 -9.84
N MET A 48 11.61 3.78 -8.96
CA MET A 48 13.00 3.86 -8.52
C MET A 48 13.98 3.53 -9.66
N TRP A 49 13.66 2.54 -10.50
CA TRP A 49 14.47 2.21 -11.68
C TRP A 49 14.48 3.34 -12.71
N LEU A 50 13.32 3.94 -13.01
CA LEU A 50 13.22 5.08 -13.92
C LEU A 50 14.04 6.28 -13.43
N ARG A 51 14.14 6.51 -12.11
CA ARG A 51 15.00 7.56 -11.56
C ARG A 51 16.47 7.29 -11.84
N VAL A 52 16.93 6.05 -11.68
CA VAL A 52 18.32 5.67 -12.01
C VAL A 52 18.58 5.86 -13.51
N GLU A 53 17.66 5.41 -14.36
CA GLU A 53 17.78 5.55 -15.83
C GLU A 53 17.78 7.02 -16.29
N SER A 54 17.16 7.92 -15.53
CA SER A 54 17.15 9.36 -15.84
C SER A 54 18.46 10.08 -15.49
N LEU A 55 19.39 9.43 -14.78
CA LEU A 55 20.69 10.01 -14.44
C LEU A 55 21.66 9.99 -15.64
N PRO A 56 22.67 10.87 -15.67
CA PRO A 56 23.76 10.80 -16.64
C PRO A 56 24.46 9.44 -16.63
N SER A 57 24.93 8.97 -17.79
CA SER A 57 25.55 7.64 -17.93
C SER A 57 26.77 7.41 -17.01
N SER A 58 27.47 8.48 -16.62
CA SER A 58 28.59 8.45 -15.66
C SER A 58 28.15 8.06 -14.24
N GLU A 59 26.91 8.35 -13.86
CA GLU A 59 26.35 8.15 -12.51
C GLU A 59 25.46 6.90 -12.42
N GLN A 60 24.93 6.43 -13.56
CA GLN A 60 24.00 5.29 -13.60
C GLN A 60 24.55 4.00 -12.98
N ARG A 61 25.84 3.72 -13.15
CA ARG A 61 26.45 2.48 -12.65
C ARG A 61 26.44 2.42 -11.12
N GLU A 62 26.79 3.53 -10.47
CA GLU A 62 26.82 3.63 -9.01
C GLU A 62 25.40 3.65 -8.44
N ALA A 63 24.52 4.48 -9.00
CA ALA A 63 23.12 4.57 -8.58
C ALA A 63 22.36 3.24 -8.76
N ARG A 64 22.70 2.44 -9.78
CA ARG A 64 22.14 1.10 -9.96
C ARG A 64 22.57 0.13 -8.86
N ALA A 65 23.85 0.12 -8.49
CA ALA A 65 24.35 -0.74 -7.43
C ALA A 65 23.74 -0.36 -6.07
N GLU A 66 23.61 0.94 -5.80
CA GLU A 66 22.92 1.43 -4.61
C GLU A 66 21.44 1.02 -4.60
N LEU A 67 20.74 1.14 -5.73
CA LEU A 67 19.35 0.71 -5.85
C LEU A 67 19.21 -0.80 -5.61
N GLU A 68 20.04 -1.63 -6.25
CA GLU A 68 19.98 -3.09 -6.09
C GLU A 68 20.22 -3.52 -4.64
N SER A 69 21.12 -2.84 -3.92
CA SER A 69 21.40 -3.12 -2.50
C SER A 69 20.30 -2.63 -1.54
N SER A 70 19.63 -1.52 -1.85
CA SER A 70 18.68 -0.86 -0.94
C SER A 70 17.20 -1.15 -1.23
N ILE A 71 16.86 -1.60 -2.44
CA ILE A 71 15.46 -1.72 -2.88
C ILE A 71 14.65 -2.67 -2.00
N GLY A 72 15.22 -3.82 -1.62
CA GLY A 72 14.53 -4.78 -0.76
C GLY A 72 14.17 -4.21 0.60
N SER A 73 15.08 -3.43 1.22
CA SER A 73 14.83 -2.77 2.49
C SER A 73 13.77 -1.68 2.37
N THR A 74 13.88 -0.85 1.33
CA THR A 74 12.94 0.24 1.04
C THR A 74 11.52 -0.28 0.84
N LEU A 75 11.38 -1.32 0.03
CA LEU A 75 10.10 -1.97 -0.29
C LEU A 75 9.44 -2.59 0.95
N ARG A 76 10.22 -3.26 1.82
CA ARG A 76 9.73 -3.76 3.12
C ARG A 76 9.31 -2.64 4.06
N GLY A 77 10.09 -1.56 4.16
CA GLY A 77 9.75 -0.40 4.97
C GLY A 77 8.43 0.24 4.52
N LYS A 78 8.22 0.36 3.20
CA LYS A 78 6.96 0.85 2.63
C LYS A 78 5.79 -0.09 2.87
N PHE A 79 6.00 -1.41 2.81
CA PHE A 79 4.99 -2.39 3.17
C PHE A 79 4.52 -2.21 4.61
N ILE A 80 5.44 -2.15 5.58
CA ILE A 80 5.12 -1.97 7.00
C ILE A 80 4.37 -0.66 7.21
N GLN A 81 4.85 0.43 6.61
CA GLN A 81 4.18 1.73 6.67
C GLN A 81 2.73 1.65 6.17
N ASN A 82 2.49 1.01 5.02
CA ASN A 82 1.15 0.87 4.46
C ASN A 82 0.24 0.01 5.34
N VAL A 83 0.74 -1.08 5.95
CA VAL A 83 -0.04 -1.92 6.88
C VAL A 83 -0.49 -1.12 8.11
N ILE A 84 0.39 -0.29 8.66
CA ILE A 84 0.08 0.55 9.83
C ILE A 84 -0.99 1.58 9.46
N ILE A 85 -0.83 2.28 8.35
CA ILE A 85 -1.80 3.30 7.88
C ILE A 85 -3.15 2.64 7.64
N PHE A 86 -3.19 1.52 6.93
CA PHE A 86 -4.43 0.81 6.62
C PHE A 86 -5.15 0.31 7.87
N SER A 87 -4.41 -0.25 8.83
CA SER A 87 -4.97 -0.66 10.12
C SER A 87 -5.57 0.52 10.88
N ALA A 88 -4.87 1.66 10.92
CA ALA A 88 -5.35 2.86 11.59
C ALA A 88 -6.62 3.41 10.95
N GLU A 89 -6.70 3.42 9.62
CA GLU A 89 -7.90 3.83 8.89
C GLU A 89 -9.08 2.89 9.13
N ILE A 90 -8.88 1.57 9.11
CA ILE A 90 -9.95 0.61 9.44
C ILE A 90 -10.48 0.88 10.85
N MET A 91 -9.59 1.08 11.83
CA MET A 91 -10.01 1.38 13.20
C MET A 91 -10.79 2.69 13.28
N LEU A 92 -10.38 3.72 12.55
CA LEU A 92 -11.06 5.01 12.48
C LEU A 92 -12.44 4.88 11.85
N VAL A 93 -12.55 4.19 10.70
CA VAL A 93 -13.82 3.96 10.00
C VAL A 93 -14.76 3.12 10.85
N ALA A 94 -14.26 2.05 11.50
CA ALA A 94 -15.05 1.24 12.41
C ALA A 94 -15.55 2.04 13.62
N HIS A 95 -14.71 2.92 14.19
CA HIS A 95 -15.12 3.82 15.27
C HIS A 95 -16.20 4.80 14.81
N ALA A 96 -16.02 5.42 13.64
CA ALA A 96 -17.00 6.33 13.05
C ALA A 96 -18.33 5.62 12.74
N ALA A 97 -18.29 4.40 12.21
CA ALA A 97 -19.49 3.61 11.93
C ALA A 97 -20.30 3.33 13.21
N ARG A 98 -19.62 2.95 14.31
CA ARG A 98 -20.25 2.74 15.63
C ARG A 98 -20.88 4.02 16.19
N LEU A 99 -20.17 5.15 16.07
CA LEU A 99 -20.69 6.44 16.56
C LEU A 99 -21.94 6.91 15.79
N ASN A 100 -22.06 6.54 14.50
CA ASN A 100 -23.16 6.92 13.64
C ASN A 100 -24.27 5.85 13.53
N GLY A 101 -24.15 4.74 14.27
CA GLY A 101 -25.14 3.66 14.28
C GLY A 101 -25.27 2.91 12.94
N TRP A 102 -24.21 2.91 12.13
CA TRP A 102 -24.17 2.15 10.87
C TRP A 102 -23.85 0.67 11.09
N ILE A 103 -23.29 0.33 12.27
CA ILE A 103 -22.98 -1.01 12.79
C ILE A 103 -23.19 -0.98 14.30
#